data_AF-A0A7I9VZB2-F1
#
_entry.id   AF-A0A7I9VZB2-F1
#
_cell.length_a   1.000
_cell.length_b   1.000
_cell.length_c   1.000
_cell.angle_alpha   90.00
_cell.angle_beta   90.00
_cell.angle_gamma   90.00
#
_symmetry.space_group_name_H-M   'P 1'
#
loop_
_entity.id
_entity.type
_entity.pdbx_description
1 polymer ?
#
loop_
_entity_poly.entity_id
_entity_poly.type
_entity_poly.pdbx_seq_one_letter_code
_entity_poly.pdbx_strand_id
1 'polypeptide(L)'
;MPSIGTVGDSFDNALAETVNGYYKAELIYGPARTGRPWKTVEDVELATLSWVYWHNASRLHSYLGDLPPAEFEAAFYDASRTDQPLVGIQ
;
A
#
# COMPACT_ATOMS: atom_id res chain seq x y z
N MET A 1 12.02 -23.61 4.90
CA MET A 1 12.68 -23.14 3.67
C MET A 1 11.79 -22.06 3.07
N PRO A 2 12.25 -20.82 2.86
CA PRO A 2 11.46 -19.84 2.15
C PRO A 2 11.42 -20.24 0.66
N SER A 3 10.23 -20.18 0.08
CA SER A 3 9.93 -20.61 -1.28
C SER A 3 10.45 -19.58 -2.27
N ILE A 4 11.54 -19.93 -2.95
CA ILE A 4 12.04 -19.22 -4.14
C ILE A 4 11.15 -19.65 -5.31
N GLY A 5 10.16 -18.83 -5.64
CA GLY A 5 9.39 -18.90 -6.88
C GLY A 5 9.53 -17.57 -7.61
N THR A 6 9.99 -17.62 -8.86
CA THR A 6 10.49 -16.48 -9.66
C THR A 6 9.41 -15.48 -10.12
N VAL A 7 8.28 -15.40 -9.42
CA VAL A 7 7.20 -14.41 -9.63
C VAL A 7 6.67 -14.00 -8.26
N GLY A 8 7.00 -12.78 -7.83
CA GLY A 8 6.78 -12.30 -6.46
C GLY A 8 7.85 -12.86 -5.53
N ASP A 9 8.93 -12.11 -5.33
CA ASP A 9 9.99 -12.59 -4.44
C ASP A 9 9.49 -12.68 -2.98
N SER A 10 10.27 -13.28 -2.09
CA SER A 10 9.88 -13.40 -0.68
C SER A 10 9.65 -12.05 0.01
N PHE A 11 10.29 -10.98 -0.48
CA PHE A 11 10.11 -9.63 0.04
C PHE A 11 8.79 -9.02 -0.44
N ASP A 12 8.43 -9.18 -1.71
CA ASP A 12 7.13 -8.76 -2.25
C ASP A 12 5.99 -9.44 -1.49
N ASN A 13 6.12 -10.75 -1.24
CA ASN A 13 5.12 -11.49 -0.48
C ASN A 13 5.04 -11.02 0.99
N ALA A 14 6.18 -10.81 1.66
CA ALA A 14 6.20 -10.32 3.03
C ALA A 14 5.60 -8.91 3.16
N LEU A 15 5.85 -8.03 2.18
CA LEU A 15 5.25 -6.71 2.10
C LEU A 15 3.73 -6.80 1.91
N ALA A 16 3.28 -7.60 0.94
CA ALA A 16 1.85 -7.82 0.70
C ALA A 16 1.13 -8.43 1.91
N GLU A 17 1.75 -9.41 2.57
CA GLU A 17 1.25 -10.01 3.81
C GLU A 17 1.13 -8.98 4.95
N THR A 18 2.13 -8.10 5.07
CA THR A 18 2.14 -7.03 6.08
C THR A 18 1.01 -6.03 5.82
N VAL A 19 0.83 -5.57 4.58
CA VAL A 19 -0.26 -4.67 4.19
C VAL A 19 -1.63 -5.31 4.44
N ASN A 20 -1.80 -6.58 4.06
CA ASN A 20 -3.04 -7.32 4.33
C ASN A 20 -3.30 -7.50 5.84
N GLY A 21 -2.24 -7.68 6.63
CA GLY A 21 -2.31 -7.71 8.09
C GLY A 21 -2.87 -6.39 8.66
N TYR A 22 -2.32 -5.25 8.24
CA TYR A 22 -2.82 -3.94 8.65
C TYR A 22 -4.26 -3.70 8.22
N TYR A 23 -4.59 -3.99 6.96
CA TYR A 23 -5.95 -3.88 6.45
C TYR A 23 -6.96 -4.61 7.33
N LYS A 24 -6.68 -5.88 7.68
CA LYS A 24 -7.57 -6.66 8.55
C LYS A 24 -7.62 -6.11 9.96
N ALA A 25 -6.48 -5.74 10.52
CA ALA A 25 -6.37 -5.24 11.89
C ALA A 25 -7.07 -3.89 12.08
N GLU A 26 -7.01 -2.99 11.09
CA GLU A 26 -7.54 -1.62 11.18
C GLU A 26 -8.99 -1.53 10.70
N LEU A 27 -9.31 -2.16 9.56
CA LEU A 27 -10.62 -2.05 8.92
C LEU A 27 -11.60 -3.13 9.37
N ILE A 28 -11.16 -4.40 9.35
CA ILE A 28 -12.08 -5.53 9.57
C ILE A 28 -12.34 -5.75 11.07
N TYR A 29 -11.29 -5.69 11.87
CA TYR A 29 -11.36 -5.90 13.33
C TYR A 29 -11.17 -4.62 14.13
N GLY A 30 -10.63 -3.58 13.50
CA GLY A 30 -10.09 -2.42 14.17
C GLY A 30 -11.06 -1.26 14.35
N PRO A 31 -10.53 -0.12 14.81
CA PRO A 31 -11.33 1.04 15.20
C PRO A 31 -12.01 1.73 14.01
N ALA A 32 -11.55 1.50 12.77
CA ALA A 32 -12.21 2.03 11.58
C ALA A 32 -13.56 1.34 11.32
N ARG A 33 -13.77 0.14 11.89
CA ARG A 33 -15.09 -0.46 11.95
C ARG A 33 -15.96 0.37 12.89
N THR A 34 -17.07 0.90 12.40
CA THR A 34 -17.96 1.84 13.13
C THR A 34 -18.75 1.19 14.29
N GLY A 35 -18.17 0.22 14.99
CA GLY A 35 -18.79 -0.55 16.07
C GLY A 35 -19.90 -1.51 15.62
N ARG A 36 -20.29 -1.48 14.35
CA ARG A 36 -21.37 -2.31 13.81
C ARG A 36 -20.79 -3.51 13.03
N PRO A 37 -21.43 -4.68 13.10
CA PRO A 37 -21.13 -5.77 12.17
C PRO A 37 -21.34 -5.30 10.73
N TRP A 38 -20.49 -5.75 9.82
CA TRP A 38 -20.73 -5.64 8.39
C TRP A 38 -22.06 -6.33 8.06
N LYS A 39 -22.97 -5.61 7.39
CA LYS A 39 -24.29 -6.15 7.06
C LYS A 39 -24.31 -6.75 5.67
N THR A 40 -23.52 -6.17 4.76
CA THR A 40 -23.44 -6.54 3.35
C THR A 40 -22.00 -6.56 2.88
N VAL A 41 -21.76 -7.16 1.70
CA VAL A 41 -20.43 -7.14 1.07
C VAL A 41 -20.12 -5.73 0.58
N GLU A 42 -21.13 -5.03 0.07
CA GLU A 42 -21.04 -3.66 -0.43
C GLU A 42 -20.56 -2.68 0.66
N ASP A 43 -20.98 -2.86 1.91
CA ASP A 43 -20.48 -2.07 3.04
C ASP A 43 -18.96 -2.25 3.22
N VAL A 44 -18.47 -3.48 3.07
CA VAL A 44 -17.04 -3.82 3.19
C VAL A 44 -16.27 -3.27 2.00
N GLU A 45 -16.81 -3.35 0.78
CA GLU A 45 -16.18 -2.82 -0.43
C GLU A 45 -15.99 -1.30 -0.34
N LEU A 46 -17.02 -0.56 0.05
CA LEU A 46 -16.92 0.90 0.21
C LEU A 46 -15.92 1.29 1.30
N ALA A 47 -15.92 0.56 2.41
CA ALA A 47 -14.96 0.78 3.49
C ALA A 47 -13.53 0.43 3.04
N THR A 48 -13.36 -0.60 2.21
CA THR A 48 -12.07 -1.00 1.64
C THR A 48 -11.53 0.08 0.72
N LEU A 49 -12.36 0.61 -0.18
CA LEU A 49 -11.98 1.73 -1.05
C LEU A 49 -11.53 2.95 -0.25
N SER A 50 -12.27 3.26 0.81
CA SER A 50 -11.93 4.38 1.70
C SER A 50 -10.61 4.13 2.45
N TRP A 51 -10.39 2.92 2.94
CA TRP A 51 -9.15 2.53 3.61
C TRP A 51 -7.95 2.58 2.66
N VAL A 52 -8.09 2.07 1.43
CA VAL A 52 -7.03 2.12 0.41
C VAL A 52 -6.67 3.56 0.05
N TYR A 53 -7.67 4.42 -0.14
CA TYR A 53 -7.43 5.84 -0.40
C TYR A 53 -6.65 6.48 0.76
N TRP A 54 -7.12 6.30 2.00
CA TRP A 54 -6.42 6.83 3.17
C TRP A 54 -5.00 6.27 3.32
N HIS A 55 -4.83 4.96 3.11
CA HIS A 55 -3.54 4.29 3.19
C HIS A 55 -2.52 4.90 2.22
N ASN A 56 -2.94 5.21 1.00
CA ASN A 56 -2.02 5.74 -0.02
C ASN A 56 -1.84 7.25 0.05
N ALA A 57 -2.90 8.00 0.37
CA ALA A 57 -2.91 9.46 0.27
C ALA A 57 -2.67 10.19 1.59
N SER A 58 -2.75 9.52 2.75
CA SER A 58 -2.72 10.21 4.05
C SER A 58 -2.05 9.44 5.18
N ARG A 59 -1.83 8.13 5.06
CA ARG A 59 -1.17 7.34 6.09
C ARG A 59 0.32 7.69 6.12
N LEU A 60 0.76 8.30 7.21
CA LEU A 60 2.17 8.63 7.40
C LEU A 60 2.94 7.35 7.73
N HIS A 61 4.08 7.18 7.07
CA HIS A 61 4.96 6.05 7.30
C HIS A 61 6.33 6.53 7.75
N SER A 62 6.72 6.23 8.99
CA SER A 62 8.00 6.69 9.56
C SER A 62 9.22 6.24 8.77
N TYR A 63 9.17 5.02 8.23
CA TYR A 63 10.18 4.52 7.29
C TYR A 63 10.32 5.36 6.01
N LEU A 64 9.24 6.01 5.55
CA LEU A 64 9.23 6.90 4.38
C LEU A 64 9.51 8.36 4.75
N GLY A 65 9.98 8.63 5.97
CA GLY A 65 10.21 10.00 6.45
C GLY A 65 8.91 10.73 6.85
N ASP A 66 7.92 9.99 7.34
CA ASP A 66 6.59 10.50 7.68
C ASP A 66 5.85 11.10 6.48
N LEU A 67 6.06 10.50 5.30
CA LEU A 67 5.34 10.84 4.06
C LEU A 67 4.26 9.79 3.75
N PRO A 68 3.15 10.19 3.11
CA PRO A 68 2.22 9.26 2.48
C PRO A 68 2.90 8.44 1.37
N PRO A 69 2.52 7.16 1.17
CA PRO A 69 3.05 6.33 0.10
C PRO A 69 3.00 6.97 -1.28
N ALA A 70 1.89 7.65 -1.63
CA ALA A 70 1.75 8.30 -2.93
C ALA A 70 2.74 9.45 -3.13
N GLU A 71 3.05 10.21 -2.08
CA GLU A 71 4.05 11.29 -2.15
C GLU A 71 5.47 10.73 -2.27
N PHE A 72 5.76 9.66 -1.52
CA PHE A 72 7.04 8.96 -1.60
C PHE A 72 7.27 8.35 -2.99
N GLU A 73 6.28 7.66 -3.55
CA GLU A 73 6.35 7.10 -4.90
C GLU A 73 6.54 8.18 -5.96
N ALA A 74 5.79 9.29 -5.88
CA ALA A 74 5.94 10.41 -6.81
C ALA A 74 7.37 10.98 -6.78
N ALA A 75 7.93 11.22 -5.59
CA ALA A 75 9.30 11.70 -5.43
C ALA A 75 10.33 10.68 -5.95
N PHE A 76 10.13 9.39 -5.69
CA PHE A 76 11.01 8.32 -6.17
C PHE A 76 11.01 8.21 -7.71
N TYR A 77 9.83 8.31 -8.34
CA TYR A 77 9.72 8.28 -9.80
C TYR A 77 10.28 9.55 -10.47
N ASP A 78 10.15 10.72 -9.85
CA ASP A 78 10.75 11.94 -10.37
C ASP A 78 12.29 11.91 -10.25
N ALA A 79 12.82 11.41 -9.14
CA ALA A 79 14.27 11.21 -8.98
C ALA A 79 14.84 10.18 -9.95
N SER A 80 14.17 9.02 -10.12
CA SER A 80 14.62 7.97 -11.05
C SER A 80 14.47 8.35 -12.52
N ARG A 81 13.49 9.20 -12.89
CA ARG A 81 13.41 9.81 -14.23
C ARG A 81 14.59 10.72 -14.52
N THR A 82 15.11 11.40 -13.50
CA THR A 82 16.26 12.31 -13.64
C THR A 82 17.58 11.55 -13.81
N ASP A 83 17.64 10.30 -13.35
CA ASP A 83 18.80 9.41 -13.44
C ASP A 83 18.80 8.51 -14.71
N GLN A 84 17.73 8.55 -15.51
CA GLN A 84 17.74 7.98 -16.86
C GLN A 84 18.32 9.01 -17.85
N PRO A 85 19.53 8.79 -18.41
CA PRO A 85 19.99 9.64 -19.50
C PRO A 85 18.97 9.49 -20.63
N LEU A 86 18.52 10.63 -21.17
CA LEU A 86 17.71 10.68 -22.37
C LEU A 86 18.43 9.87 -23.45
N VAL A 87 18.01 8.63 -23.68
CA VAL A 87 18.46 7.84 -24.84
C VAL A 87 17.80 8.51 -26.03
N GLY A 88 18.48 9.54 -26.54
CA GLY A 88 18.15 10.18 -27.80
C GLY A 88 18.19 9.13 -28.88
N ILE A 89 17.01 8.83 -29.43
CA ILE A 89 16.88 8.02 -30.64
C ILE A 89 17.22 8.98 -31.79
N GLN A 90 18.43 8.86 -32.34
CA GLN A 90 18.76 9.39 -33.68
C GLN A 90 18.37 8.38 -34.74
#